data_AF-A0A9E2ADZ4-F1
#
_entry.id   AF-A0A9E2ADZ4-F1
#
_cell.length_a   1.000
_cell.length_b   1.000
_cell.length_c   1.000
_cell.angle_alpha   90.00
_cell.angle_beta   90.00
_cell.angle_gamma   90.00
#
_symmetry.space_group_name_H-M   'P 1'
#
loop_
_entity.id
_entity.type
_entity.pdbx_description
1 polymer ?
#
loop_
_entity_poly.entity_id
_entity_poly.type
_entity_poly.pdbx_seq_one_letter_code
_entity_poly.pdbx_strand_id
1 'polypeptide(L)'
;MRRRMAILLALSLLMGALSAAPAAADNHGGDDEGDGGVYLALGDSVPAGFSPGIPISEDGYPNMLFDKLEKKYKLDTLVNLSCPGDDTLEMLDGNLGNGSVCYGDGAFLPPGGPSQVDAAVEYLTANPGEVELITLTIGANDLLACSPAFELACLAQAYGTIIGDPDPFDGWQVSK
;
A
#
# COMPACT_ATOMS: atom_id res chain seq x y z
N MET A 1 16.62 -45.18 -30.85
CA MET A 1 15.31 -45.07 -30.17
C MET A 1 15.40 -45.10 -28.65
N ARG A 2 16.19 -45.99 -28.02
CA ARG A 2 16.33 -46.04 -26.54
C ARG A 2 16.91 -44.80 -25.84
N ARG A 3 17.77 -44.01 -26.50
CA ARG A 3 18.31 -42.74 -25.95
C ARG A 3 17.35 -41.54 -26.02
N ARG A 4 16.29 -41.61 -26.83
CA ARG A 4 15.31 -40.52 -26.98
C ARG A 4 14.12 -40.65 -26.02
N MET A 5 13.87 -41.86 -25.49
CA MET A 5 12.84 -42.09 -24.46
C MET A 5 13.29 -41.73 -23.04
N ALA A 6 14.60 -41.64 -22.77
CA ALA A 6 15.11 -41.25 -21.46
C ALA A 6 15.02 -39.73 -21.20
N ILE A 7 14.94 -38.92 -22.27
CA ILE A 7 14.90 -37.45 -22.15
C ILE A 7 13.47 -36.96 -21.88
N LEU A 8 12.45 -37.69 -22.31
CA LEU A 8 11.04 -37.33 -22.09
C LEU A 8 10.50 -37.73 -20.71
N LEU A 9 11.24 -38.53 -19.93
CA LEU A 9 10.89 -38.90 -18.56
C LEU A 9 11.57 -38.02 -17.49
N ALA A 10 12.49 -37.14 -17.89
CA ALA A 10 13.15 -36.20 -16.98
C ALA A 10 12.43 -34.84 -16.88
N LEU A 11 11.50 -34.54 -17.80
CA LEU A 11 10.74 -33.27 -17.78
C LEU A 11 9.43 -33.32 -16.98
N SER A 12 9.00 -34.49 -16.51
CA SER A 12 7.76 -34.64 -15.72
C SER A 12 8.01 -34.67 -14.20
N LEU A 13 9.25 -34.51 -13.73
CA LEU A 13 9.60 -34.50 -12.30
C LEU A 13 10.11 -33.17 -11.75
N LEU A 14 10.10 -32.08 -12.55
CA LEU A 14 10.40 -30.72 -12.06
C LEU A 14 9.14 -29.86 -11.82
N MET A 15 7.98 -30.49 -11.63
CA MET A 15 6.70 -29.81 -11.38
C MET A 15 6.14 -30.06 -9.97
N GLY A 16 6.95 -30.58 -9.06
CA GLY A 16 6.51 -30.98 -7.72
C GLY A 16 7.46 -30.49 -6.63
N ALA A 17 7.34 -29.21 -6.26
CA ALA A 17 7.57 -28.69 -4.91
C ALA A 17 7.55 -27.15 -4.93
N LEU A 18 6.40 -26.56 -5.25
CA LEU A 18 6.04 -25.30 -4.59
C LEU A 18 4.87 -25.65 -3.68
N SER A 19 5.19 -26.29 -2.55
CA SER A 19 4.30 -26.27 -1.41
C SER A 19 4.18 -24.80 -1.01
N ALA A 20 3.13 -24.14 -1.50
CA ALA A 20 2.59 -23.01 -0.77
C ALA A 20 2.23 -23.58 0.61
N ALA A 21 3.13 -23.38 1.58
CA ALA A 21 2.69 -23.44 2.96
C ALA A 21 1.49 -22.50 3.04
N PRO A 22 0.36 -22.91 3.62
CA PRO A 22 -0.59 -21.89 4.04
C PRO A 22 0.23 -20.96 4.93
N ALA A 23 0.39 -19.70 4.53
CA ALA A 23 0.64 -18.67 5.51
C ALA A 23 -0.52 -18.84 6.48
N ALA A 24 -0.23 -19.37 7.67
CA ALA A 24 -1.18 -19.34 8.75
C ALA A 24 -1.42 -17.85 8.97
N ALA A 25 -2.52 -17.35 8.41
CA ALA A 25 -3.16 -16.18 8.98
C ALA A 25 -3.41 -16.60 10.42
N ASP A 26 -2.64 -16.04 11.34
CA ASP A 26 -2.94 -16.19 12.75
C ASP A 26 -4.34 -15.61 12.90
N ASN A 27 -5.32 -16.49 13.08
CA ASN A 27 -6.65 -16.05 13.44
C ASN A 27 -6.48 -15.53 14.86
N HIS A 28 -6.19 -14.25 15.00
CA HIS A 28 -6.46 -13.49 16.22
C HIS A 28 -7.98 -13.36 16.39
N GLY A 29 -8.66 -14.52 16.47
CA GLY A 29 -9.91 -14.66 17.19
C GLY A 29 -9.57 -14.61 18.67
N GLY A 30 -9.06 -13.47 19.13
CA GLY A 30 -9.06 -13.12 20.53
C GLY A 30 -10.50 -12.86 20.92
N ASP A 31 -11.00 -13.66 21.86
CA ASP A 31 -12.26 -13.45 22.56
C ASP A 31 -12.15 -12.24 23.52
N ASP A 32 -11.51 -11.15 23.10
CA ASP A 32 -11.54 -9.88 23.81
C ASP A 32 -12.83 -9.16 23.40
N GLU A 33 -13.80 -9.21 24.31
CA GLU A 33 -14.79 -8.16 24.43
C GLU A 33 -14.04 -6.85 24.72
N GLY A 34 -13.69 -6.04 23.70
CA GLY A 34 -13.65 -4.61 23.93
C GLY A 34 -12.65 -3.66 23.25
N ASP A 35 -12.07 -3.93 22.08
CA ASP A 35 -11.60 -2.81 21.24
C ASP A 35 -11.95 -3.07 19.77
N GLY A 36 -12.48 -2.06 19.09
CA GLY A 36 -12.80 -2.15 17.67
C GLY A 36 -11.54 -2.07 16.82
N GLY A 37 -11.66 -2.55 15.58
CA GLY A 37 -10.55 -2.60 14.63
C GLY A 37 -10.32 -1.27 13.92
N VAL A 38 -9.06 -1.00 13.61
CA VAL A 38 -8.66 0.15 12.81
C VAL A 38 -8.47 -0.26 11.35
N TYR A 39 -8.99 0.55 10.44
CA TYR A 39 -8.60 0.57 9.04
C TYR A 39 -7.66 1.75 8.77
N LEU A 40 -6.42 1.45 8.39
CA LEU A 40 -5.42 2.42 7.98
C LEU A 40 -5.31 2.48 6.44
N ALA A 41 -5.61 3.64 5.84
CA ALA A 41 -5.54 3.84 4.38
C ALA A 41 -4.40 4.78 4.01
N LEU A 42 -3.54 4.34 3.09
CA LEU A 42 -2.46 5.13 2.49
C LEU A 42 -2.67 5.25 0.99
N GLY A 43 -2.15 6.33 0.40
CA GLY A 43 -2.09 6.46 -1.04
C GLY A 43 -2.18 7.89 -1.55
N ASP A 44 -2.59 8.01 -2.81
CA ASP A 44 -2.66 9.27 -3.53
C ASP A 44 -4.06 9.94 -3.48
N SER A 45 -4.34 10.73 -4.51
CA SER A 45 -5.61 11.40 -4.79
C SER A 45 -6.85 10.49 -4.70
N VAL A 46 -6.76 9.22 -5.14
CA VAL A 46 -7.93 8.33 -5.22
C VAL A 46 -8.44 7.93 -3.83
N PRO A 47 -7.63 7.34 -2.93
CA PRO A 47 -8.07 7.07 -1.57
C PRO A 47 -8.30 8.34 -0.74
N ALA A 48 -7.65 9.45 -1.08
CA ALA A 48 -7.93 10.76 -0.44
C ALA A 48 -9.34 11.31 -0.78
N GLY A 49 -10.03 10.76 -1.78
CA GLY A 49 -11.36 11.24 -2.19
C GLY A 49 -11.33 12.40 -3.18
N PHE A 50 -10.22 12.60 -3.88
CA PHE A 50 -10.15 13.59 -4.96
C PHE A 50 -11.01 13.15 -6.15
N SER A 51 -11.85 14.07 -6.63
CA SER A 51 -12.62 13.90 -7.87
C SER A 51 -12.56 15.17 -8.72
N PRO A 52 -12.35 15.08 -10.05
CA PRO A 52 -12.27 16.26 -10.90
C PRO A 52 -13.51 17.15 -10.78
N GLY A 53 -13.30 18.42 -10.45
CA GLY A 53 -14.37 19.42 -10.34
C GLY A 53 -15.18 19.38 -9.04
N ILE A 54 -14.81 18.53 -8.08
CA ILE A 54 -15.42 18.43 -6.76
C ILE A 54 -14.32 18.65 -5.71
N PRO A 55 -14.55 19.44 -4.64
CA PRO A 55 -13.62 19.48 -3.52
C PRO A 55 -13.36 18.08 -2.97
N ILE A 56 -12.16 17.87 -2.44
CA ILE A 56 -11.84 16.64 -1.70
C ILE A 56 -12.89 16.45 -0.61
N SER A 57 -13.53 15.29 -0.61
CA SER A 57 -14.57 14.94 0.33
C SER A 57 -14.24 13.61 1.01
N GLU A 58 -15.01 13.31 2.05
CA GLU A 58 -14.97 12.01 2.71
C GLU A 58 -15.52 10.88 1.80
N ASP A 59 -15.86 11.14 0.54
CA ASP A 59 -16.42 10.11 -0.37
C ASP A 59 -15.34 9.25 -1.06
N GLY A 60 -14.08 9.35 -0.66
CA GLY A 60 -13.03 8.44 -1.12
C GLY A 60 -13.38 6.97 -0.84
N TYR A 61 -12.84 6.05 -1.66
CA TYR A 61 -13.15 4.63 -1.50
C TYR A 61 -12.85 4.08 -0.09
N PRO A 62 -11.89 4.60 0.71
CA PRO A 62 -11.68 4.12 2.07
C PRO A 62 -12.94 4.23 2.95
N ASN A 63 -13.71 5.31 2.86
CA ASN A 63 -14.96 5.42 3.61
C ASN A 63 -16.00 4.40 3.13
N MET A 64 -16.16 4.25 1.80
CA MET A 64 -17.05 3.22 1.24
C MET A 64 -16.64 1.80 1.63
N LEU A 65 -15.34 1.55 1.77
CA LEU A 65 -14.79 0.26 2.14
C LEU A 65 -14.95 0.00 3.64
N PHE A 66 -14.73 1.02 4.47
CA PHE A 66 -14.98 1.00 5.91
C PHE A 66 -16.43 0.58 6.20
N ASP A 67 -17.42 1.27 5.62
CA ASP A 67 -18.85 0.96 5.77
C ASP A 67 -19.20 -0.49 5.37
N LYS A 68 -18.53 -1.02 4.35
CA LYS A 68 -18.77 -2.39 3.85
C LYS A 68 -18.13 -3.45 4.73
N LEU A 69 -17.04 -3.11 5.41
CA LEU A 69 -16.17 -4.05 6.09
C LEU A 69 -16.24 -3.96 7.62
N GLU A 70 -16.87 -2.90 8.17
CA GLU A 70 -17.00 -2.64 9.61
C GLU A 70 -17.45 -3.88 10.38
N LYS A 71 -18.48 -4.61 9.90
CA LYS A 71 -19.00 -5.79 10.62
C LYS A 71 -18.12 -7.00 10.50
N LYS A 72 -17.43 -7.15 9.37
CA LYS A 72 -16.63 -8.33 9.07
C LYS A 72 -15.32 -8.31 9.85
N TYR A 73 -14.68 -7.14 9.95
CA TYR A 73 -13.41 -6.97 10.64
C TYR A 73 -13.55 -6.16 11.94
N LYS A 74 -14.79 -6.01 12.45
CA LYS A 74 -15.13 -5.22 13.64
C LYS A 74 -14.55 -3.80 13.60
N LEU A 75 -14.44 -3.19 12.42
CA LEU A 75 -13.84 -1.87 12.28
C LEU A 75 -14.73 -0.81 12.94
N ASP A 76 -14.15 0.06 13.74
CA ASP A 76 -14.82 1.23 14.31
C ASP A 76 -14.08 2.55 14.04
N THR A 77 -12.85 2.46 13.52
CA THR A 77 -11.98 3.61 13.27
C THR A 77 -11.39 3.52 11.86
N LEU A 78 -11.48 4.62 11.11
CA LEU A 78 -10.77 4.83 9.84
C LEU A 78 -9.72 5.92 10.03
N VAL A 79 -8.47 5.58 9.75
CA VAL A 79 -7.35 6.53 9.66
C VAL A 79 -6.94 6.61 8.20
N ASN A 80 -7.32 7.69 7.52
CA ASN A 80 -6.94 7.93 6.13
C ASN A 80 -5.76 8.91 6.05
N LEU A 81 -4.58 8.37 5.75
CA LEU A 81 -3.33 9.12 5.59
C LEU A 81 -3.07 9.52 4.14
N SER A 82 -3.98 9.18 3.23
CA SER A 82 -3.77 9.39 1.79
C SER A 82 -3.63 10.87 1.45
N CYS A 83 -2.68 11.17 0.56
CA CYS A 83 -2.38 12.52 0.14
C CYS A 83 -2.50 12.69 -1.39
N PRO A 84 -3.33 13.63 -1.87
CA PRO A 84 -3.33 13.99 -3.28
C PRO A 84 -1.96 14.50 -3.75
N GLY A 85 -1.53 13.97 -4.89
CA GLY A 85 -0.28 14.38 -5.53
C GLY A 85 0.95 13.57 -5.11
N ASP A 86 0.91 12.81 -4.01
CA ASP A 86 2.04 11.96 -3.62
C ASP A 86 2.42 10.97 -4.72
N ASP A 87 3.69 10.99 -5.12
CA ASP A 87 4.34 9.88 -5.81
C ASP A 87 4.90 8.87 -4.79
N THR A 88 5.49 7.76 -5.28
CA THR A 88 6.05 6.75 -4.38
C THR A 88 7.16 7.27 -3.47
N LEU A 89 7.94 8.26 -3.92
CA LEU A 89 9.03 8.83 -3.15
C LEU A 89 8.50 9.80 -2.08
N GLU A 90 7.51 10.63 -2.41
CA GLU A 90 6.88 11.52 -1.43
C GLU A 90 6.11 10.72 -0.36
N MET A 91 5.50 9.59 -0.71
CA MET A 91 4.89 8.68 0.28
C MET A 91 5.92 8.18 1.32
N LEU A 92 7.16 7.92 0.88
CA LEU A 92 8.26 7.40 1.70
C LEU A 92 9.00 8.48 2.49
N ASP A 93 9.39 9.56 1.80
CA ASP A 93 10.34 10.56 2.31
C ASP A 93 9.69 11.92 2.58
N GLY A 94 8.41 12.09 2.22
CA GLY A 94 7.67 13.32 2.46
C GLY A 94 7.89 14.39 1.40
N ASN A 95 8.22 15.61 1.84
CA ASN A 95 8.33 16.76 0.94
C ASN A 95 9.55 16.69 0.01
N LEU A 96 9.35 16.19 -1.21
CA LEU A 96 10.35 16.25 -2.28
C LEU A 96 10.07 17.33 -3.33
N GLY A 97 8.91 17.99 -3.23
CA GLY A 97 8.51 19.06 -4.13
C GLY A 97 8.00 18.57 -5.50
N ASN A 98 7.50 17.34 -5.59
CA ASN A 98 7.05 16.72 -6.84
C ASN A 98 5.54 16.89 -7.10
N GLY A 99 4.79 17.42 -6.15
CA GLY A 99 3.40 17.81 -6.38
C GLY A 99 2.44 17.45 -5.26
N SER A 100 2.91 16.78 -4.22
CA SER A 100 2.14 16.57 -3.00
C SER A 100 1.58 17.87 -2.41
N VAL A 101 0.34 17.82 -1.94
CA VAL A 101 -0.33 18.95 -1.27
C VAL A 101 -0.32 18.84 0.27
N CYS A 102 0.32 17.81 0.81
CA CYS A 102 0.22 17.49 2.24
C CYS A 102 1.49 17.73 3.03
N TYR A 103 2.56 18.18 2.36
CA TYR A 103 3.80 18.53 3.00
C TYR A 103 4.15 20.01 2.82
N GLY A 104 4.88 20.55 3.80
CA GLY A 104 5.34 21.93 3.80
C GLY A 104 4.33 22.95 4.34
N ASP A 105 4.70 24.22 4.23
CA ASP A 105 3.93 25.33 4.82
C ASP A 105 2.56 25.46 4.16
N GLY A 106 1.48 25.33 4.94
CA GLY A 106 0.11 25.48 4.46
C GLY A 106 -0.57 24.17 4.03
N ALA A 107 0.06 23.02 4.26
CA ALA A 107 -0.60 21.73 4.15
C ALA A 107 -1.87 21.68 5.02
N PHE A 108 -2.98 21.24 4.44
CA PHE A 108 -4.30 21.19 5.10
C PHE A 108 -4.92 19.79 5.08
N LEU A 109 -4.19 18.83 4.53
CA LEU A 109 -4.51 17.41 4.56
C LEU A 109 -3.37 16.65 5.24
N PRO A 110 -3.67 15.51 5.88
CA PRO A 110 -2.65 14.59 6.40
C PRO A 110 -1.60 14.26 5.32
N PRO A 111 -0.35 13.95 5.71
CA PRO A 111 -0.07 13.10 6.87
C PRO A 111 0.32 13.88 8.13
N GLY A 112 -0.09 13.36 9.29
CA GLY A 112 0.25 13.90 10.61
C GLY A 112 1.71 13.67 11.02
N GLY A 113 2.66 13.75 10.07
CA GLY A 113 4.08 13.41 10.22
C GLY A 113 4.93 13.85 9.01
N PRO A 114 6.21 13.44 8.93
CA PRO A 114 7.11 13.83 7.84
C PRO A 114 6.78 13.17 6.50
N SER A 115 6.23 11.94 6.50
CA SER A 115 5.77 11.19 5.32
C SER A 115 4.54 10.34 5.67
N GLN A 116 3.85 9.78 4.67
CA GLN A 116 2.76 8.82 4.93
C GLN A 116 3.27 7.54 5.61
N VAL A 117 4.44 7.03 5.21
CA VAL A 117 5.00 5.81 5.80
C VAL A 117 5.44 6.03 7.24
N ASP A 118 6.06 7.17 7.56
CA ASP A 118 6.43 7.49 8.94
C ASP A 118 5.19 7.61 9.83
N ALA A 119 4.14 8.30 9.35
CA ALA A 119 2.88 8.41 10.08
C ALA A 119 2.20 7.04 10.27
N ALA A 120 2.25 6.15 9.28
CA ALA A 120 1.71 4.80 9.39
C ALA A 120 2.51 3.94 10.38
N VAL A 121 3.84 3.99 10.34
CA VAL A 121 4.71 3.27 11.28
C VAL A 121 4.51 3.78 12.70
N GLU A 122 4.43 5.10 12.90
CA GLU A 122 4.12 5.70 14.20
C GLU A 122 2.75 5.20 14.71
N TYR A 123 1.73 5.21 13.85
CA TYR A 123 0.40 4.73 14.22
C TYR A 123 0.39 3.25 14.59
N LEU A 124 1.03 2.38 13.78
CA LEU A 124 1.12 0.94 14.04
C LEU A 124 1.90 0.64 15.32
N THR A 125 2.95 1.40 15.60
CA THR A 125 3.76 1.25 16.82
C THR A 125 2.99 1.69 18.07
N ALA A 126 2.16 2.73 17.96
CA ALA A 126 1.36 3.24 19.05
C ALA A 126 0.13 2.37 19.36
N ASN A 127 -0.40 1.64 18.37
CA ASN A 127 -1.63 0.84 18.45
C ASN A 127 -1.36 -0.63 18.07
N PRO A 128 -0.48 -1.35 18.79
CA PRO A 128 -0.07 -2.70 18.42
C PRO A 128 -1.24 -3.69 18.48
N GLY A 129 -1.57 -4.31 17.35
CA GLY A 129 -2.63 -5.31 17.24
C GLY A 129 -4.04 -4.75 16.98
N GLU A 130 -4.21 -3.42 16.92
CA GLU A 130 -5.52 -2.80 16.67
C GLU A 130 -5.83 -2.64 15.17
N VAL A 131 -4.81 -2.60 14.31
CA VAL A 131 -5.01 -2.40 12.86
C VAL A 131 -5.35 -3.71 12.16
N GLU A 132 -6.60 -3.82 11.72
CA GLU A 132 -7.19 -5.01 11.07
C GLU A 132 -7.11 -4.95 9.53
N LEU A 133 -7.03 -3.75 8.97
CA LEU A 133 -6.97 -3.54 7.53
C LEU A 133 -5.99 -2.42 7.19
N ILE A 134 -5.14 -2.68 6.20
CA ILE A 134 -4.32 -1.68 5.54
C ILE A 134 -4.64 -1.70 4.05
N THR A 135 -4.88 -0.54 3.44
CA THR A 135 -4.84 -0.40 1.97
C THR A 135 -3.79 0.62 1.57
N LEU A 136 -3.17 0.39 0.41
CA LEU A 136 -2.11 1.22 -0.13
C LEU A 136 -2.35 1.37 -1.64
N THR A 137 -2.64 2.61 -2.08
CA THR A 137 -2.89 2.94 -3.49
C THR A 137 -2.00 4.10 -3.93
N ILE A 138 -0.88 3.80 -4.58
CA ILE A 138 0.15 4.77 -4.98
C ILE A 138 0.71 4.43 -6.36
N GLY A 139 1.42 5.37 -6.99
CA GLY A 139 2.15 5.14 -8.25
C GLY A 139 1.61 5.90 -9.45
N ALA A 140 0.38 6.44 -9.38
CA ALA A 140 -0.19 7.16 -10.52
C ALA A 140 0.59 8.44 -10.80
N ASN A 141 0.99 9.19 -9.77
CA ASN A 141 1.71 10.45 -9.93
C ASN A 141 3.13 10.26 -10.50
N ASP A 142 3.81 9.14 -10.18
CA ASP A 142 5.08 8.73 -10.79
C ASP A 142 4.98 8.64 -12.32
N LEU A 143 3.88 8.07 -12.82
CA LEU A 143 3.64 7.90 -14.25
C LEU A 143 3.11 9.18 -14.90
N LEU A 144 2.27 9.95 -14.20
CA LEU A 144 1.69 11.20 -14.70
C LEU A 144 2.74 12.31 -14.87
N ALA A 145 3.85 12.25 -14.12
CA ALA A 145 5.01 13.11 -14.34
C ALA A 145 5.62 12.98 -15.75
N CYS A 146 5.36 11.88 -16.46
CA CYS A 146 5.80 11.65 -17.84
C CYS A 146 4.89 12.27 -18.93
N SER A 147 3.85 13.02 -18.54
CA SER A 147 2.90 13.70 -19.43
C SER A 147 3.56 14.87 -20.20
N PRO A 148 3.16 15.18 -21.46
CA PRO A 148 1.99 14.67 -22.19
C PRO A 148 2.26 13.53 -23.17
N ALA A 149 3.53 13.21 -23.45
CA ALA A 149 3.88 12.22 -24.47
C ALA A 149 4.04 10.80 -23.93
N PHE A 150 4.03 10.60 -22.60
CA PHE A 150 4.28 9.30 -21.95
C PHE A 150 5.52 8.63 -22.55
N GLU A 151 6.63 9.37 -22.59
CA GLU A 151 7.85 8.91 -23.24
C GLU A 151 8.32 7.59 -22.63
N LEU A 152 8.64 6.60 -23.47
CA LEU A 152 9.01 5.25 -23.02
C LEU A 152 10.18 5.24 -22.03
N ALA A 153 11.14 6.16 -22.20
CA ALA A 153 12.27 6.28 -21.29
C ALA A 153 11.83 6.79 -19.89
N CYS A 154 10.95 7.79 -19.85
CA CYS A 154 10.39 8.30 -18.60
C CYS A 154 9.53 7.23 -17.92
N LEU A 155 8.66 6.54 -18.67
CA LEU A 155 7.84 5.45 -18.12
C LEU A 155 8.68 4.31 -17.56
N ALA A 156 9.76 3.93 -18.23
CA ALA A 156 10.68 2.92 -17.73
C ALA A 156 11.36 3.34 -16.43
N GLN A 157 11.72 4.63 -16.32
CA GLN A 157 12.27 5.19 -15.08
C GLN A 157 11.24 5.24 -13.96
N ALA A 158 10.03 5.73 -14.23
CA ALA A 158 8.94 5.78 -13.24
C ALA A 158 8.55 4.38 -12.76
N TYR A 159 8.44 3.40 -13.67
CA TYR A 159 8.29 2.00 -13.29
C TYR A 159 9.46 1.52 -12.43
N GLY A 160 10.68 1.89 -12.82
CA GLY A 160 11.89 1.62 -12.06
C GLY A 160 11.88 2.24 -10.67
N THR A 161 11.26 3.39 -10.44
CA THR A 161 11.05 3.95 -9.09
C THR A 161 10.03 3.13 -8.30
N ILE A 162 8.88 2.83 -8.91
CA ILE A 162 7.78 2.07 -8.27
C ILE A 162 8.23 0.67 -7.84
N ILE A 163 9.02 -0.02 -8.67
CA ILE A 163 9.51 -1.39 -8.41
C ILE A 163 10.94 -1.43 -7.87
N GLY A 164 11.55 -0.26 -7.65
CA GLY A 164 13.00 -0.05 -7.65
C GLY A 164 13.80 -0.66 -6.53
N ASP A 165 13.12 -1.14 -5.49
CA ASP A 165 13.77 -2.00 -4.53
C ASP A 165 13.45 -3.47 -4.88
N PRO A 166 14.45 -4.27 -5.29
CA PRO A 166 14.25 -5.72 -5.40
C PRO A 166 13.99 -6.38 -4.04
N ASP A 167 14.26 -5.69 -2.91
CA ASP A 167 14.00 -6.14 -1.54
C ASP A 167 13.58 -4.98 -0.60
N PRO A 168 12.38 -4.35 -0.78
CA PRO A 168 11.92 -3.17 -0.02
C PRO A 168 11.72 -3.43 1.48
N PHE A 169 11.92 -4.66 1.92
CA PHE A 169 11.74 -5.12 3.30
C PHE A 169 13.03 -5.68 3.91
N ASP A 170 14.17 -5.65 3.22
CA ASP A 170 15.47 -6.11 3.75
C ASP A 170 16.02 -5.06 4.74
N GLY A 171 15.39 -5.00 5.90
CA GLY A 171 15.57 -3.97 6.93
C GLY A 171 14.36 -3.80 7.84
N TRP A 172 13.16 -4.19 7.37
CA TRP A 172 11.95 -4.27 8.19
C TRP A 172 12.01 -5.49 9.11
N GLN A 173 12.70 -5.35 10.24
CA GLN A 173 12.52 -6.26 11.37
C GLN A 173 11.15 -5.98 11.98
N VAL A 174 10.12 -6.73 11.60
CA VAL A 174 8.87 -6.77 12.36
C VAL A 174 9.21 -7.39 13.72
N SER A 175 9.40 -6.53 14.72
CA SER A 175 9.56 -6.98 16.11
C SER A 175 8.28 -7.71 16.53
N LYS A 176 8.43 -8.99 16.85
CA LYS A 176 7.39 -9.80 17.49
C LYS A 176 7.05 -9.28 18.88
#